data_AF-A0A5K0Z6F0-F1
#
_entry.id   AF-A0A5K0Z6F0-F1
#
_cell.length_a   1.000
_cell.length_b   1.000
_cell.length_c   1.000
_cell.angle_alpha   90.00
_cell.angle_beta   90.00
_cell.angle_gamma   90.00
#
_symmetry.space_group_name_H-M   'P 1'
#
loop_
_entity.id
_entity.type
_entity.pdbx_description
1 polymer ?
#
loop_
_entity_poly.entity_id
_entity_poly.type
_entity_poly.pdbx_seq_one_letter_code
_entity_poly.pdbx_strand_id
1 'polypeptide(L)' 'IVGDITKAETLSPEYFKSVKKVINAVSVIVGPKEGDTPDRAKYNQ' A
#
# COMPACT_ATOMS: atom_id res chain seq x y z
N ILE A 1 2.97 16.36 4.73
CA ILE A 1 3.18 15.13 5.51
C ILE A 1 3.46 14.03 4.50
N VAL A 2 4.61 13.36 4.60
CA VAL A 2 4.97 12.23 3.73
C VAL A 2 4.86 10.98 4.60
N GLY A 3 4.10 9.98 4.14
CA GLY A 3 3.87 8.74 4.86
C GLY A 3 3.92 7.56 3.89
N ASP A 4 4.48 6.45 4.36
CA ASP A 4 4.61 5.20 3.62
C ASP A 4 3.59 4.22 4.21
N ILE A 5 2.66 3.74 3.37
CA ILE A 5 1.61 2.84 3.84
C ILE A 5 2.14 1.50 4.36
N THR A 6 3.37 1.13 4.01
CA THR A 6 4.04 -0.08 4.49
C THR A 6 4.72 0.10 5.85
N LYS A 7 4.84 1.33 6.35
CA LYS A 7 5.53 1.68 7.59
C LYS A 7 4.57 2.30 8.59
N ALA A 8 4.11 1.50 9.55
CA ALA A 8 3.10 1.89 10.52
C ALA A 8 3.48 3.15 11.33
N GLU A 9 4.77 3.32 11.62
CA GLU A 9 5.31 4.48 12.33
C GLU A 9 5.08 5.81 11.59
N THR A 10 4.90 5.77 10.26
CA THR A 10 4.64 6.96 9.44
C THR A 10 3.15 7.32 9.37
N LEU A 11 2.26 6.47 9.88
CA LEU A 11 0.80 6.63 9.84
C LEU A 11 0.20 6.94 11.22
N SER A 12 0.95 7.63 12.08
CA SER A 12 0.46 7.98 13.43
C SER A 12 -0.89 8.73 13.38
N PRO A 13 -1.87 8.37 14.22
CA PRO A 13 -3.17 9.04 14.31
C PRO A 13 -3.07 10.56 14.52
N GLU A 14 -1.96 11.04 15.09
CA GLU A 14 -1.72 12.46 15.29
C GLU A 14 -1.69 13.26 14.00
N TYR A 15 -1.24 12.65 12.90
CA TYR A 15 -1.22 13.28 11.58
C TYR A 15 -2.62 13.41 10.96
N PHE A 16 -3.64 12.76 11.54
CA PHE A 16 -5.01 12.73 11.04
C PHE A 16 -6.01 13.47 11.93
N LYS A 17 -5.58 14.18 12.98
CA LYS A 17 -6.45 14.82 14.00
C LYS A 17 -7.53 15.78 13.45
N SER A 18 -7.34 16.37 12.27
CA SER A 18 -8.33 17.26 11.62
C SER A 18 -8.90 16.69 10.32
N VAL A 19 -8.66 15.41 10.03
CA VAL A 19 -9.12 14.75 8.80
C VAL A 19 -10.51 14.15 9.03
N LYS A 20 -11.50 14.61 8.25
CA LYS A 20 -12.89 14.11 8.36
C LYS A 20 -13.07 12.71 7.78
N LYS A 21 -12.32 12.37 6.72
CA LYS A 21 -12.31 11.05 6.06
C LYS A 21 -10.95 10.81 5.41
N VAL A 22 -10.46 9.58 5.51
CA VAL A 22 -9.23 9.11 4.83
C VAL A 22 -9.65 8.19 3.69
N ILE A 23 -9.15 8.45 2.48
CA ILE A 23 -9.33 7.58 1.32
C ILE A 23 -7.95 7.09 0.90
N ASN A 24 -7.76 5.76 0.88
CA ASN A 24 -6.52 5.14 0.41
C ASN A 24 -6.65 4.80 -1.07
N ALA A 25 -5.88 5.48 -1.91
CA ALA A 25 -5.79 5.23 -3.34
C ALA A 25 -4.42 4.66 -3.76
N VAL A 26 -3.61 4.20 -2.80
CA VAL A 26 -2.29 3.62 -3.06
C VAL A 26 -2.48 2.23 -3.66
N SER A 27 -1.82 1.99 -4.78
CA SER A 27 -1.76 0.68 -5.42
C SER A 27 -0.32 0.39 -5.87
N VAL A 28 -0.02 -0.89 -6.07
CA VAL A 28 1.23 -1.32 -6.68
C VAL A 28 0.93 -1.94 -8.04
N ILE A 29 1.70 -1.57 -9.05
CA ILE A 29 1.64 -2.23 -10.35
C ILE A 29 2.54 -3.46 -10.26
N VAL A 30 1.93 -4.65 -10.24
CA VAL A 30 2.67 -5.92 -10.26
C VAL A 30 2.82 -6.38 -11.71
N GLY A 31 3.85 -5.89 -12.39
CA GLY A 31 4.29 -6.47 -13.66
C GLY A 31 4.95 -7.83 -13.42
N PRO A 32 4.73 -8.84 -14.29
CA PRO A 32 5.57 -10.04 -14.26
C PRO A 32 7.03 -9.60 -14.39
N LYS A 33 7.89 -10.04 -13.48
CA LYS A 33 9.34 -9.90 -13.69
C LYS A 33 9.69 -10.79 -14.88
N GLU A 34 10.61 -10.36 -15.75
CA GLU A 34 11.08 -11.22 -16.85
C GLU A 34 11.45 -12.60 -16.28
N GLY A 35 10.71 -13.64 -16.71
CA GLY A 35 10.84 -15.02 -16.19
C GLY A 35 9.70 -15.54 -15.31
N ASP A 36 8.55 -14.87 -15.20
CA ASP A 36 7.39 -15.29 -14.40
C ASP A 36 6.80 -16.64 -14.90
N THR A 37 7.04 -17.73 -14.18
CA THR A 37 6.35 -19.03 -14.37
C THR A 37 4.92 -18.97 -13.81
N PRO A 38 3.98 -19.83 -14.28
CA PRO A 38 2.54 -19.70 -14.04
C PRO A 38 2.09 -19.90 -12.59
N ASP A 39 3.02 -20.15 -11.65
CA ASP A 39 2.70 -20.46 -10.26
C ASP A 39 2.49 -19.19 -9.44
N ARG A 40 1.54 -18.34 -9.91
CA ARG A 40 1.08 -17.16 -9.18
C ARG A 40 0.12 -17.58 -8.07
N ALA A 41 0.66 -18.13 -6.99
CA ALA A 41 -0.02 -18.20 -5.69
C ALA A 41 -0.20 -16.82 -5.02
N LYS A 42 0.19 -15.73 -5.69
CA LYS A 42 0.35 -14.39 -5.12
C LYS A 42 -0.87 -13.46 -5.28
N TYR A 43 -2.02 -14.00 -5.71
CA TYR A 43 -3.25 -13.23 -5.94
C TYR A 43 -4.35 -13.41 -4.90
N ASN A 44 -4.13 -14.15 -3.82
CA ASN A 44 -5.11 -14.22 -2.74
C ASN A 44 -4.87 -13.04 -1.78
N GLN A 45 -5.43 -11.90 -2.18
CA GLN A 45 -5.66 -10.74 -1.31
C GLN A 45 -6.97 -10.92 -0.54
#